data_AF-A0A7J6SR17-F1
#
_entry.id   AF-A0A7J6SR17-F1
#
_cell.length_a   1.000
_cell.length_b   1.000
_cell.length_c   1.000
_cell.angle_alpha   90.00
_cell.angle_beta   90.00
_cell.angle_gamma   90.00
#
_symmetry.space_group_name_H-M   'P 1'
#
loop_
_entity.id
_entity.type
_entity.pdbx_description
1 polymer ?
#
loop_
_entity_poly.entity_id
_entity_poly.type
_entity_poly.pdbx_seq_one_letter_code
_entity_poly.pdbx_strand_id
1 'polypeptide(L)'
;LNINSVADYHLAGVVKHSLDEFVERQYALTSMIDSPCTPVGFVRTIRREQIRREVTDKHEDVVICQECEELAATLKCDPCKDFFCRGCFEKTHATGKRKKHLTVELDQQICAACRRKVADSVVASGTPTEQYFCDECYSKAIKETPDLPKLPKKIIKGLKCFECELSDRQRVARGSTQDTSREATSICEECWDLFCPECFIELHGKGRRASHVQLTIDDKGEMWRGGVKLVPEEAQRVLDKARESAEGGVWVAFKDDQSNTYWYNFQDKFTTTVNPYASA
;
A
#
# COMPACT_ATOMS: atom_id res chain seq x y z
N LEU A 1 26.05 -29.26 16.97
CA LEU A 1 26.83 -28.01 17.18
C LEU A 1 26.86 -27.77 18.68
N ASN A 2 28.04 -27.63 19.28
CA ASN A 2 28.16 -27.24 20.70
C ASN A 2 27.84 -25.74 20.79
N ILE A 3 26.61 -25.41 21.19
CA ILE A 3 26.13 -24.04 21.32
C ILE A 3 26.43 -23.60 22.75
N ASN A 4 27.48 -22.79 22.93
CA ASN A 4 27.97 -22.41 24.26
C ASN A 4 27.85 -20.89 24.55
N SER A 5 27.32 -20.10 23.62
CA SER A 5 27.09 -18.66 23.80
C SER A 5 25.71 -18.21 23.31
N VAL A 6 25.22 -17.08 23.84
CA VAL A 6 23.94 -16.46 23.41
C VAL A 6 23.96 -16.09 21.93
N ALA A 7 25.12 -15.70 21.40
CA ALA A 7 25.30 -15.42 19.97
C ALA A 7 25.14 -16.69 19.11
N ASP A 8 25.63 -17.83 19.59
CA ASP A 8 25.47 -19.12 18.91
C ASP A 8 24.00 -19.57 18.88
N TYR A 9 23.23 -19.25 19.93
CA TYR A 9 21.79 -19.49 19.95
C TYR A 9 21.03 -18.66 18.92
N HIS A 10 21.37 -17.37 18.77
CA HIS A 10 20.76 -16.51 17.76
C HIS A 10 21.08 -17.01 16.35
N LEU A 11 22.35 -17.34 16.08
CA LEU A 11 22.77 -17.87 14.80
C LEU A 11 22.07 -19.20 14.48
N ALA A 12 21.96 -20.11 15.45
CA ALA A 12 21.23 -21.36 15.29
C ALA A 12 19.74 -21.14 15.01
N GLY A 13 19.12 -20.15 15.65
CA GLY A 13 17.73 -19.75 15.39
C GLY A 13 17.52 -19.22 13.98
N VAL A 14 18.40 -18.32 13.51
CA VAL A 14 18.37 -17.81 12.13
C VAL A 14 18.54 -18.94 11.13
N VAL A 15 19.54 -19.82 11.32
CA VAL A 15 19.78 -20.96 10.42
C VAL A 15 18.58 -21.89 10.39
N LYS A 16 17.96 -22.18 11.54
CA LYS A 16 16.76 -23.00 11.62
C LYS A 16 15.61 -22.36 10.83
N HIS A 17 15.30 -21.09 11.07
CA HIS A 17 14.22 -20.39 10.37
C HIS A 17 14.46 -20.34 8.87
N SER A 18 15.68 -20.06 8.43
CA SER A 18 16.03 -20.07 7.00
C SER A 18 15.91 -21.47 6.38
N LEU A 19 16.22 -22.52 7.14
CA LEU A 19 16.07 -23.90 6.67
C LEU A 19 14.60 -24.31 6.58
N ASP A 20 13.79 -23.95 7.59
CA ASP A 20 12.34 -24.20 7.59
C ASP A 20 11.69 -23.49 6.40
N GLU A 21 12.03 -22.22 6.16
CA GLU A 21 11.54 -21.44 5.01
C GLU A 21 11.97 -22.06 3.66
N PHE A 22 13.22 -22.55 3.56
CA PHE A 22 13.70 -23.24 2.37
C PHE A 22 12.92 -24.53 2.08
N VAL A 23 12.66 -25.34 3.12
CA VAL A 23 11.91 -26.59 3.00
C VAL A 23 10.47 -26.31 2.58
N GLU A 24 9.82 -25.31 3.15
CA GLU A 24 8.47 -24.91 2.73
C GLU A 24 8.42 -24.49 1.26
N ARG A 25 9.41 -23.71 0.79
CA ARG A 25 9.51 -23.32 -0.62
C ARG A 25 9.70 -24.52 -1.56
N GLN A 26 10.56 -25.47 -1.18
CA GLN A 26 10.76 -26.70 -1.96
C GLN A 26 9.48 -27.54 -2.03
N TYR A 27 8.80 -27.74 -0.90
CA TYR A 27 7.54 -28.47 -0.85
C TYR A 27 6.45 -27.81 -1.70
N ALA A 28 6.34 -26.47 -1.63
CA ALA A 28 5.41 -25.71 -2.46
C ALA A 28 5.68 -25.94 -3.95
N LEU A 29 6.94 -25.89 -4.37
CA LEU A 29 7.35 -26.12 -5.76
C LEU A 29 6.99 -27.54 -6.23
N THR A 30 7.29 -28.57 -5.42
CA THR A 30 6.93 -29.96 -5.73
C THR A 30 5.41 -30.12 -5.85
N SER A 31 4.64 -29.51 -4.95
CA SER A 31 3.17 -29.57 -5.02
C SER A 31 2.61 -28.90 -6.28
N MET A 32 3.26 -27.84 -6.78
CA MET A 32 2.88 -27.18 -8.02
C MET A 32 3.18 -28.05 -9.25
N ILE A 33 4.29 -28.80 -9.21
CA ILE A 33 4.72 -29.71 -10.29
C ILE A 33 3.83 -30.96 -10.33
N ASP A 34 3.47 -31.51 -9.17
CA ASP A 34 2.64 -32.72 -9.06
C ASP A 34 1.15 -32.47 -9.33
N SER A 35 0.74 -31.21 -9.44
CA SER A 35 -0.65 -30.86 -9.76
C SER A 35 -0.96 -31.26 -11.22
N PRO A 36 -1.85 -32.25 -11.46
CA PRO A 36 -2.15 -32.71 -12.80
C PRO A 36 -2.85 -31.59 -13.57
N CYS A 37 -2.11 -30.90 -14.44
CA CYS A 37 -2.66 -29.91 -15.35
C CYS A 37 -2.82 -30.52 -16.75
N THR A 38 -4.01 -30.37 -17.32
CA THR A 38 -4.21 -30.71 -18.74
C THR A 38 -3.43 -29.71 -19.61
N PRO A 39 -3.04 -30.06 -20.85
CA PRO A 39 -2.41 -29.11 -21.77
C PRO A 39 -3.18 -27.79 -21.91
N VAL A 40 -4.53 -27.86 -21.89
CA VAL A 40 -5.41 -26.67 -21.92
C VAL A 40 -5.32 -25.87 -20.62
N GLY A 41 -5.28 -26.54 -19.46
CA GLY A 41 -5.08 -25.91 -18.16
C GLY A 41 -3.74 -25.17 -18.08
N PHE A 42 -2.66 -25.79 -18.55
CA PHE A 42 -1.33 -25.19 -18.60
C PHE A 42 -1.32 -23.91 -19.45
N VAL A 43 -1.89 -23.94 -20.67
CA VAL A 43 -1.99 -22.76 -21.54
C VAL A 43 -2.79 -21.64 -20.87
N ARG A 44 -3.85 -21.96 -20.13
CA ARG A 44 -4.63 -20.96 -19.39
C ARG A 44 -3.81 -20.31 -18.26
N THR A 45 -3.00 -21.09 -17.55
CA THR A 45 -2.09 -20.57 -16.52
C THR A 45 -1.06 -19.63 -17.14
N ILE A 46 -0.41 -20.02 -18.24
CA ILE A 46 0.55 -19.15 -18.95
C ILE A 46 -0.11 -17.85 -19.41
N ARG A 47 -1.33 -17.91 -19.98
CA ARG A 47 -2.06 -16.70 -20.38
C ARG A 47 -2.38 -15.79 -19.20
N ARG A 48 -2.77 -16.37 -18.05
CA ARG A 48 -3.01 -15.60 -16.82
C ARG A 48 -1.74 -14.88 -16.38
N GLU A 49 -0.60 -15.55 -16.37
CA GLU A 49 0.69 -14.93 -15.99
C GLU A 49 1.15 -13.87 -16.99
N GLN A 50 0.94 -14.08 -18.29
CA GLN A 50 1.22 -13.06 -19.32
C GLN A 50 0.39 -11.80 -19.08
N ILE A 51 -0.90 -11.97 -18.82
CA ILE A 51 -1.82 -10.85 -18.56
C ILE A 51 -1.49 -10.18 -17.23
N ARG A 52 -1.15 -10.95 -16.19
CA ARG A 52 -0.67 -10.41 -14.91
C ARG A 52 0.53 -9.50 -15.14
N ARG A 53 1.54 -9.94 -15.89
CA ARG A 53 2.70 -9.11 -16.25
C ARG A 53 2.31 -7.86 -17.03
N GLU A 54 1.45 -7.99 -18.03
CA GLU A 54 0.94 -6.85 -18.83
C GLU A 54 0.21 -5.79 -17.98
N VAL A 55 -0.44 -6.22 -16.90
CA VAL A 55 -1.11 -5.34 -15.93
C VAL A 55 -0.11 -4.77 -14.91
N THR A 56 0.77 -5.60 -14.35
CA THR A 56 1.77 -5.19 -13.35
C THR A 56 2.80 -4.21 -13.93
N ASP A 57 3.17 -4.34 -15.20
CA ASP A 57 4.09 -3.43 -15.88
C ASP A 57 3.50 -2.01 -16.02
N LYS A 58 2.18 -1.83 -15.88
CA LYS A 58 1.51 -0.52 -15.85
C LYS A 58 1.51 0.10 -14.45
N HIS A 59 2.59 -0.12 -13.70
CA HIS A 59 2.92 0.04 -12.27
C HIS A 59 2.11 1.01 -11.38
N GLU A 60 1.36 1.97 -11.91
CA GLU A 60 0.61 2.98 -11.13
C GLU A 60 -0.87 3.14 -11.53
N ASP A 61 -1.31 2.53 -12.64
CA ASP A 61 -2.63 2.75 -13.21
C ASP A 61 -3.49 1.48 -13.26
N VAL A 62 -4.75 1.63 -12.84
CA VAL A 62 -5.77 0.60 -13.05
C VAL A 62 -6.02 0.46 -14.55
N VAL A 63 -6.01 -0.76 -15.06
CA VAL A 63 -6.48 -1.01 -16.42
C VAL A 63 -7.99 -0.80 -16.45
N ILE A 64 -8.41 0.26 -17.13
CA ILE A 64 -9.81 0.66 -17.27
C ILE A 64 -10.50 -0.15 -18.37
N CYS A 65 -11.82 -0.34 -18.22
CA CYS A 65 -12.66 -0.95 -19.23
C CYS A 65 -12.70 -0.09 -20.50
N GLN A 66 -12.44 -0.72 -21.64
CA GLN A 66 -12.43 -0.07 -22.95
C GLN A 66 -13.80 0.38 -23.46
N GLU A 67 -14.88 -0.20 -22.93
CA GLU A 67 -16.25 0.13 -23.39
C GLU A 67 -16.83 1.33 -22.64
N CYS A 68 -16.70 1.35 -21.31
CA CYS A 68 -17.27 2.45 -20.51
C CYS A 68 -16.27 3.51 -20.13
N GLU A 69 -14.96 3.24 -20.20
CA GLU A 69 -13.88 4.14 -19.79
C GLU A 69 -13.99 4.68 -18.34
N GLU A 70 -14.91 4.12 -17.55
CA GLU A 70 -15.24 4.59 -16.21
C GLU A 70 -14.76 3.61 -15.13
N LEU A 71 -14.96 2.30 -15.34
CA LEU A 71 -14.71 1.26 -14.34
C LEU A 71 -13.46 0.47 -14.68
N ALA A 72 -12.79 -0.04 -13.65
CA ALA A 72 -11.71 -0.99 -13.77
C ALA A 72 -12.14 -2.23 -14.57
N ALA A 73 -11.27 -2.68 -15.46
CA ALA A 73 -11.44 -3.95 -16.13
C ALA A 73 -11.28 -5.11 -15.14
N THR A 74 -12.15 -6.11 -15.24
CA THR A 74 -12.08 -7.33 -14.41
C THR A 74 -11.74 -8.57 -15.23
N LEU A 75 -11.76 -8.44 -16.56
CA LEU A 75 -11.36 -9.50 -17.48
C LEU A 75 -10.74 -8.92 -18.76
N LYS A 76 -9.89 -9.73 -19.39
CA LYS A 76 -9.42 -9.53 -20.76
C LYS A 76 -10.09 -10.54 -21.67
N CYS A 77 -10.55 -10.08 -22.82
CA CYS A 77 -11.10 -10.94 -23.86
C CYS A 77 -9.99 -11.39 -24.82
N ASP A 78 -9.68 -12.69 -24.85
CA ASP A 78 -8.53 -13.20 -25.62
C ASP A 78 -8.66 -12.98 -27.14
N PRO A 79 -9.83 -13.18 -27.78
CA PRO A 79 -9.98 -12.89 -29.20
C PRO A 79 -10.03 -11.41 -29.54
N CYS A 80 -10.65 -10.57 -28.70
CA CYS A 80 -10.72 -9.13 -28.93
C CYS A 80 -9.41 -8.41 -28.61
N LYS A 81 -8.59 -8.97 -27.71
CA LYS A 81 -7.39 -8.34 -27.12
C LYS A 81 -7.67 -7.13 -26.23
N ASP A 82 -8.94 -6.87 -25.96
CA ASP A 82 -9.44 -5.72 -25.21
C ASP A 82 -9.79 -6.07 -23.75
N PHE A 83 -9.82 -5.05 -22.90
CA PHE A 83 -10.08 -5.14 -21.46
C PHE A 83 -11.49 -4.63 -21.13
N PHE A 84 -12.23 -5.38 -20.31
CA PHE A 84 -13.62 -5.07 -19.99
C PHE A 84 -13.93 -5.19 -18.51
N CYS A 85 -14.83 -4.35 -18.01
CA CYS A 85 -15.57 -4.65 -16.78
C CYS A 85 -16.62 -5.74 -17.07
N ARG A 86 -17.00 -6.51 -16.04
CA ARG A 86 -17.93 -7.64 -16.19
C ARG A 86 -19.25 -7.24 -16.87
N GLY A 87 -19.83 -6.09 -16.48
CA GLY A 87 -21.11 -5.62 -17.06
C GLY A 87 -21.01 -5.24 -18.54
N CYS A 88 -19.94 -4.56 -18.96
CA CYS A 88 -19.76 -4.22 -20.37
C CYS A 88 -19.42 -5.45 -21.22
N PHE A 89 -18.66 -6.40 -20.68
CA PHE A 89 -18.40 -7.66 -21.38
C PHE A 89 -19.70 -8.41 -21.65
N GLU A 90 -20.54 -8.61 -20.63
CA GLU A 90 -21.82 -9.31 -20.78
C GLU A 90 -22.71 -8.65 -21.84
N LYS A 91 -22.78 -7.32 -21.88
CA LYS A 91 -23.54 -6.59 -22.90
C LYS A 91 -22.99 -6.77 -24.32
N THR A 92 -21.68 -6.58 -24.50
CA THR A 92 -21.01 -6.59 -25.82
C THR A 92 -20.75 -7.99 -26.36
N HIS A 93 -20.75 -9.00 -25.48
CA HIS A 93 -20.50 -10.41 -25.80
C HIS A 93 -21.72 -11.32 -25.54
N ALA A 94 -22.91 -10.78 -25.25
CA ALA A 94 -24.13 -11.58 -25.08
C ALA A 94 -24.57 -12.33 -26.35
N THR A 95 -24.25 -11.80 -27.54
CA THR A 95 -24.83 -12.25 -28.80
C THR A 95 -23.78 -12.57 -29.88
N GLY A 96 -24.23 -13.30 -30.91
CA GLY A 96 -23.45 -13.60 -32.11
C GLY A 96 -22.20 -14.44 -31.85
N LYS A 97 -21.15 -14.18 -32.65
CA LYS A 97 -19.87 -14.90 -32.59
C LYS A 97 -19.07 -14.59 -31.31
N ARG A 98 -19.32 -13.43 -30.69
CA ARG A 98 -18.59 -12.94 -29.52
C ARG A 98 -18.93 -13.70 -28.23
N LYS A 99 -20.10 -14.34 -28.17
CA LYS A 99 -20.53 -15.16 -27.01
C LYS A 99 -19.59 -16.31 -26.66
N LYS A 100 -18.81 -16.80 -27.63
CA LYS A 100 -17.85 -17.90 -27.45
C LYS A 100 -16.42 -17.42 -27.17
N HIS A 101 -16.21 -16.11 -26.99
CA HIS A 101 -14.89 -15.60 -26.70
C HIS A 101 -14.42 -16.07 -25.33
N LEU A 102 -13.19 -16.57 -25.29
CA LEU A 102 -12.53 -16.94 -24.05
C LEU A 102 -12.08 -15.69 -23.31
N THR A 103 -12.22 -15.72 -21.99
CA THR A 103 -11.82 -14.63 -21.11
C THR A 103 -10.79 -15.09 -20.10
N VAL A 104 -9.92 -14.17 -19.71
CA VAL A 104 -8.99 -14.34 -18.60
C VAL A 104 -9.34 -13.28 -17.56
N GLU A 105 -9.53 -13.72 -16.32
CA GLU A 105 -9.81 -12.81 -15.21
C GLU A 105 -8.57 -12.00 -14.85
N LEU A 106 -8.80 -10.73 -14.51
CA LEU A 106 -7.78 -9.80 -14.06
C LEU A 106 -7.86 -9.70 -12.55
N ASP A 107 -6.75 -10.00 -11.88
CA ASP A 107 -6.59 -9.76 -10.46
C ASP A 107 -5.93 -8.39 -10.26
N GLN A 108 -6.77 -7.34 -10.30
CA GLN A 108 -6.34 -5.98 -9.98
C GLN A 108 -6.79 -5.67 -8.55
N GLN A 109 -5.87 -5.21 -7.72
CA GLN A 109 -6.13 -4.79 -6.34
C GLN A 109 -6.87 -3.45 -6.35
N ILE A 110 -8.13 -3.45 -6.76
CA ILE A 110 -8.96 -2.25 -6.95
C ILE A 110 -9.82 -1.96 -5.73
N CYS A 111 -10.15 -0.69 -5.53
CA CYS A 111 -11.09 -0.27 -4.49
C CYS A 111 -12.47 -0.93 -4.72
N ALA A 112 -12.96 -1.66 -3.71
CA ALA A 112 -14.24 -2.36 -3.76
C ALA A 112 -15.44 -1.39 -3.86
N ALA A 113 -15.30 -0.18 -3.30
CA ALA A 113 -16.36 0.82 -3.28
C ALA A 113 -16.52 1.56 -4.61
N CYS A 114 -15.44 2.13 -5.16
CA CYS A 114 -15.53 2.88 -6.42
C CYS A 114 -15.27 2.01 -7.65
N ARG A 115 -14.43 0.96 -7.55
CA ARG A 115 -13.95 0.14 -8.67
C ARG A 115 -13.29 0.94 -9.80
N ARG A 116 -12.70 2.10 -9.48
CA ARG A 116 -12.03 2.99 -10.45
C ARG A 116 -10.53 3.13 -10.21
N LYS A 117 -10.13 3.13 -8.94
CA LYS A 117 -8.75 3.33 -8.49
C LYS A 117 -8.19 2.04 -7.90
N VAL A 118 -6.86 1.93 -7.90
CA VAL A 118 -6.16 0.93 -7.10
C VAL A 118 -6.52 1.14 -5.63
N ALA A 119 -6.55 0.07 -4.86
CA ALA A 119 -6.74 0.15 -3.43
C ALA A 119 -5.45 0.60 -2.76
N ASP A 120 -5.57 1.55 -1.85
CA ASP A 120 -4.47 2.03 -1.02
C ASP A 120 -4.33 1.16 0.24
N SER A 121 -5.43 0.53 0.66
CA SER A 121 -5.50 -0.28 1.86
C SER A 121 -6.45 -1.47 1.73
N VAL A 122 -6.25 -2.45 2.59
CA VAL A 122 -7.13 -3.60 2.78
C VAL A 122 -7.54 -3.68 4.25
N VAL A 123 -8.82 -3.96 4.47
CA VAL A 123 -9.42 -4.06 5.79
C VAL A 123 -9.88 -5.50 6.00
N ALA A 124 -9.45 -6.10 7.10
CA ALA A 124 -9.89 -7.42 7.51
C ALA A 124 -11.36 -7.36 7.93
N SER A 125 -12.28 -7.76 7.05
CA SER A 125 -13.72 -7.54 7.25
C SER A 125 -14.41 -8.54 8.20
N GLY A 126 -13.66 -9.36 8.94
CA GLY A 126 -14.22 -10.46 9.75
C GLY A 126 -14.92 -11.56 8.95
N THR A 127 -15.03 -11.41 7.62
CA THR A 127 -15.49 -12.43 6.67
C THR A 127 -14.27 -13.10 6.00
N PRO A 128 -14.44 -14.22 5.27
CA PRO A 128 -13.34 -14.87 4.55
C PRO A 128 -12.68 -13.97 3.47
N THR A 129 -13.31 -12.84 3.13
CA THR A 129 -12.86 -11.94 2.07
C THR A 129 -12.43 -10.60 2.65
N GLU A 130 -11.16 -10.26 2.47
CA GLU A 130 -10.65 -8.93 2.79
C GLU A 130 -11.27 -7.87 1.86
N GLN A 131 -11.50 -6.67 2.38
CA GLN A 131 -12.09 -5.57 1.61
C GLN A 131 -11.04 -4.51 1.27
N TYR A 132 -10.93 -4.21 -0.01
CA TYR A 132 -9.94 -3.29 -0.56
C TYR A 132 -10.54 -1.90 -0.73
N PHE A 133 -9.86 -0.86 -0.27
CA PHE A 133 -10.33 0.52 -0.36
C PHE A 133 -9.23 1.46 -0.86
N CYS A 134 -9.60 2.39 -1.74
CA CYS A 134 -8.83 3.62 -1.91
C CYS A 134 -9.17 4.60 -0.77
N ASP A 135 -8.27 5.54 -0.49
CA ASP A 135 -8.37 6.41 0.67
C ASP A 135 -9.65 7.25 0.70
N GLU A 136 -9.99 7.89 -0.43
CA GLU A 136 -11.23 8.66 -0.57
C GLU A 136 -12.49 7.82 -0.24
N CYS A 137 -12.49 6.55 -0.61
CA CYS A 137 -13.61 5.65 -0.37
C CYS A 137 -13.60 5.12 1.05
N TYR A 138 -12.44 4.85 1.63
CA TYR A 138 -12.32 4.46 3.03
C TYR A 138 -12.84 5.58 3.94
N SER A 139 -12.43 6.84 3.71
CA SER A 139 -12.88 8.01 4.48
C SER A 139 -14.40 8.27 4.40
N LYS A 140 -15.05 7.79 3.33
CA LYS A 140 -16.53 7.79 3.24
C LYS A 140 -17.13 6.59 3.98
N ALA A 141 -16.55 5.40 3.78
CA ALA A 141 -17.01 4.17 4.39
C ALA A 141 -16.98 4.23 5.93
N ILE A 142 -15.99 4.86 6.55
CA ILE A 142 -15.92 5.04 8.01
C ILE A 142 -17.05 5.92 8.57
N LYS A 143 -17.59 6.84 7.76
CA LYS A 143 -18.73 7.69 8.16
C LYS A 143 -20.05 6.90 8.13
N GLU A 144 -20.15 5.95 7.21
CA GLU A 144 -21.31 5.07 7.05
C GLU A 144 -21.26 3.87 8.00
N THR A 145 -20.05 3.39 8.31
CA THR A 145 -19.79 2.21 9.13
C THR A 145 -18.79 2.55 10.25
N PRO A 146 -19.27 3.01 11.42
CA PRO A 146 -18.42 3.45 12.53
C PRO A 146 -17.51 2.37 13.13
N ASP A 147 -17.80 1.09 12.91
CA ASP A 147 -16.97 -0.03 13.39
C ASP A 147 -15.81 -0.38 12.43
N LEU A 148 -15.82 0.14 11.20
CA LEU A 148 -14.77 -0.13 10.21
C LEU A 148 -13.35 0.24 10.70
N PRO A 149 -13.11 1.37 11.39
CA PRO A 149 -11.80 1.73 11.94
C PRO A 149 -11.28 0.80 13.04
N LYS A 150 -12.14 0.00 13.66
CA LYS A 150 -11.74 -0.97 14.70
C LYS A 150 -11.12 -2.22 14.11
N LEU A 151 -11.32 -2.44 12.81
CA LEU A 151 -10.80 -3.60 12.11
C LEU A 151 -9.34 -3.39 11.71
N PRO A 152 -8.52 -4.46 11.69
CA PRO A 152 -7.17 -4.38 11.17
C PRO A 152 -7.17 -3.88 9.73
N LYS A 153 -6.46 -2.77 9.49
CA LYS A 153 -6.24 -2.19 8.17
C LYS A 153 -4.77 -2.30 7.83
N LYS A 154 -4.47 -2.92 6.69
CA LYS A 154 -3.13 -2.99 6.12
C LYS A 154 -3.05 -2.04 4.93
N ILE A 155 -1.99 -1.26 4.85
CA ILE A 155 -1.70 -0.44 3.66
C ILE A 155 -1.01 -1.33 2.62
N ILE A 156 -1.50 -1.29 1.39
CA ILE A 156 -0.95 -2.09 0.27
C ILE A 156 -0.12 -1.21 -0.65
N LYS A 157 -0.54 0.04 -0.86
CA LYS A 157 0.22 1.00 -1.62
C LYS A 157 1.32 1.57 -0.71
N GLY A 158 2.55 1.10 -0.90
CA GLY A 158 3.70 1.47 -0.08
C GLY A 158 3.78 2.98 0.12
N LEU A 159 3.77 3.40 1.38
CA LEU A 159 3.99 4.81 1.72
C LEU A 159 5.40 5.17 1.28
N LYS A 160 5.60 6.31 0.64
CA LYS A 160 6.91 6.74 0.17
C LYS A 160 7.55 7.67 1.18
N CYS A 161 8.88 7.60 1.28
CA CYS A 161 9.63 8.51 2.14
C CYS A 161 9.56 9.94 1.56
N PHE A 162 9.09 10.88 2.38
CA PHE A 162 8.95 12.30 2.04
C PHE A 162 10.24 12.90 1.49
N GLU A 163 11.37 12.71 2.19
CA GLU A 163 12.66 13.26 1.76
C GLU A 163 13.15 12.62 0.45
N CYS A 164 12.95 11.31 0.30
CA CYS A 164 13.33 10.63 -0.93
C CYS A 164 12.47 11.11 -2.10
N GLU A 165 11.15 11.30 -1.92
CA GLU A 165 10.27 11.87 -2.95
C GLU A 165 10.68 13.29 -3.34
N LEU A 166 11.00 14.15 -2.37
CA LEU A 166 11.49 15.50 -2.67
C LEU A 166 12.76 15.47 -3.51
N SER A 167 13.71 14.60 -3.14
CA SER A 167 14.96 14.43 -3.87
C SER A 167 14.73 13.86 -5.28
N ASP A 168 13.73 13.00 -5.44
CA ASP A 168 13.37 12.37 -6.70
C ASP A 168 12.69 13.39 -7.63
N ARG A 169 11.72 14.17 -7.13
CA ARG A 169 11.09 15.29 -7.86
C ARG A 169 12.12 16.28 -8.39
N GLN A 170 13.12 16.62 -7.57
CA GLN A 170 14.21 17.51 -8.00
C GLN A 170 15.08 16.89 -9.11
N ARG A 171 15.27 15.57 -9.12
CA ARG A 171 16.02 14.85 -10.16
C ARG A 171 15.21 14.69 -11.44
N VAL A 172 13.92 14.39 -11.33
CA VAL A 172 12.99 14.35 -12.47
C VAL A 172 12.92 15.71 -13.15
N ALA A 173 12.87 16.80 -12.37
CA ALA A 173 12.96 18.17 -12.91
C ALA A 173 14.26 18.46 -13.67
N ARG A 174 15.33 17.65 -13.45
CA ARG A 174 16.61 17.71 -14.17
C ARG A 174 16.74 16.67 -15.28
N GLY A 175 15.66 15.97 -15.63
CA GLY A 175 15.61 15.00 -16.73
C GLY A 175 15.95 13.55 -16.35
N SER A 176 16.01 13.21 -15.06
CA SER A 176 16.08 11.80 -14.63
C SER A 176 14.73 11.11 -14.80
N THR A 177 14.72 9.87 -15.30
CA THR A 177 13.51 9.02 -15.37
C THR A 177 13.53 7.89 -14.34
N GLN A 178 14.58 7.81 -13.52
CA GLN A 178 14.73 6.75 -12.53
C GLN A 178 14.07 7.18 -11.22
N ASP A 179 13.02 6.46 -10.81
CA ASP A 179 12.46 6.55 -9.45
C ASP A 179 13.45 5.93 -8.47
N THR A 180 13.88 6.74 -7.50
CA THR A 180 14.77 6.35 -6.41
C THR A 180 14.13 6.57 -5.05
N SER A 181 12.83 6.84 -5.02
CA SER A 181 12.06 7.00 -3.79
C SER A 181 11.92 5.67 -3.04
N ARG A 182 12.46 5.63 -1.81
CA ARG A 182 12.34 4.48 -0.91
C ARG A 182 10.97 4.44 -0.25
N GLU A 183 10.52 3.24 0.08
CA GLU A 183 9.35 3.04 0.93
C GLU A 183 9.62 3.55 2.35
N ALA A 184 8.62 4.19 2.93
CA ALA A 184 8.60 4.65 4.30
C ALA A 184 8.16 3.51 5.22
N THR A 185 9.01 3.21 6.18
CA THR A 185 8.72 2.27 7.27
C THR A 185 8.70 2.97 8.62
N SER A 186 8.84 4.29 8.63
CA SER A 186 8.87 5.12 9.84
C SER A 186 8.00 6.36 9.69
N ILE A 187 7.27 6.71 10.74
CA ILE A 187 6.55 7.98 10.89
C ILE A 187 7.14 8.71 12.08
N CYS A 188 7.37 10.01 11.94
CA CYS A 188 7.70 10.88 13.06
C CYS A 188 6.40 11.42 13.68
N GLU A 189 6.15 11.20 14.96
CA GLU A 189 4.89 11.58 15.62
C GLU A 189 4.71 13.10 15.77
N GLU A 190 5.81 13.86 15.78
CA GLU A 190 5.79 15.32 15.88
C GLU A 190 5.79 16.00 14.52
N CYS A 191 6.50 15.43 13.54
CA CYS A 191 6.54 15.97 12.19
C CYS A 191 5.37 15.48 11.33
N TRP A 192 4.77 14.34 11.65
CA TRP A 192 3.80 13.62 10.82
C TRP A 192 4.32 13.32 9.41
N ASP A 193 5.64 13.28 9.25
CA ASP A 193 6.29 12.99 7.99
C ASP A 193 6.67 11.50 7.91
N LEU A 194 6.62 10.98 6.68
CA LEU A 194 6.95 9.60 6.34
C LEU A 194 8.42 9.48 5.96
N PHE A 195 9.13 8.54 6.57
CA PHE A 195 10.56 8.35 6.36
C PHE A 195 10.92 6.89 6.09
N CYS A 196 11.91 6.69 5.22
CA CYS A 196 12.71 5.47 5.23
C CYS A 196 13.66 5.50 6.44
N PRO A 197 14.17 4.34 6.89
CA PRO A 197 15.04 4.27 8.07
C PRO A 197 16.26 5.19 7.98
N GLU A 198 16.89 5.29 6.81
CA GLU A 198 18.11 6.09 6.66
C GLU A 198 17.80 7.59 6.77
N CYS A 199 16.79 8.09 6.04
CA CYS A 199 16.40 9.50 6.13
C CYS A 199 15.89 9.87 7.54
N PHE A 200 15.21 8.94 8.23
CA PHE A 200 14.80 9.17 9.61
C PHE A 200 16.02 9.40 10.50
N ILE A 201 17.00 8.49 10.47
CA ILE A 201 18.23 8.58 11.28
C ILE A 201 19.03 9.83 10.92
N GLU A 202 19.14 10.19 9.65
CA GLU A 202 19.89 11.38 9.23
C GLU A 202 19.26 12.67 9.76
N LEU A 203 17.93 12.80 9.67
CA LEU A 203 17.19 14.01 10.04
C LEU A 203 16.84 14.08 11.53
N HIS A 204 16.70 12.94 12.20
CA HIS A 204 16.31 12.80 13.60
C HIS A 204 17.47 12.31 14.49
N GLY A 205 18.63 11.98 13.95
CA GLY A 205 19.80 11.59 14.76
C GLY A 205 20.49 12.75 15.46
N LYS A 206 20.13 14.01 15.15
CA LYS A 206 20.81 15.22 15.63
C LYS A 206 19.84 16.36 15.94
N GLY A 207 20.27 17.27 16.81
CA GLY A 207 19.59 18.53 17.08
C GLY A 207 18.22 18.39 17.76
N ARG A 208 17.33 19.37 17.55
CA ARG A 208 16.00 19.43 18.19
C ARG A 208 15.06 18.29 17.78
N ARG A 209 15.34 17.59 16.67
CA ARG A 209 14.55 16.45 16.20
C ARG A 209 14.96 15.12 16.83
N ALA A 210 16.05 15.08 17.59
CA ALA A 210 16.52 13.87 18.27
C ALA A 210 15.61 13.40 19.41
N SER A 211 14.76 14.28 19.92
CA SER A 211 13.75 13.92 20.91
C SER A 211 12.42 13.50 20.30
N HIS A 212 12.28 13.52 18.98
CA HIS A 212 11.03 13.15 18.32
C HIS A 212 10.81 11.64 18.35
N VAL A 213 9.56 11.23 18.46
CA VAL A 213 9.15 9.83 18.57
C VAL A 213 9.04 9.19 17.19
N GLN A 214 9.76 8.08 17.01
CA GLN A 214 9.65 7.21 15.85
C GLN A 214 8.54 6.17 16.06
N LEU A 215 7.60 6.13 15.13
CA LEU A 215 6.66 5.03 14.96
C LEU A 215 7.14 4.16 13.79
N THR A 216 7.22 2.85 13.98
CA THR A 216 7.66 1.92 12.92
C THR A 216 6.47 1.16 12.34
N ILE A 217 6.49 0.95 11.03
CA ILE A 217 5.49 0.18 10.28
C ILE A 217 6.14 -1.16 9.88
N ASP A 218 5.50 -2.27 10.22
CA ASP A 218 5.97 -3.60 9.83
C ASP A 218 5.43 -4.07 8.46
N ASP A 219 5.82 -5.28 8.05
CA ASP A 219 5.41 -5.93 6.80
C ASP A 219 3.90 -6.23 6.73
N LYS A 220 3.23 -6.25 7.88
CA LYS A 220 1.78 -6.41 8.01
C LYS A 220 1.06 -5.06 8.03
N GLY A 221 1.78 -3.94 8.03
CA GLY A 221 1.23 -2.60 8.11
C GLY A 221 0.81 -2.21 9.54
N GLU A 222 1.22 -2.99 10.54
CA GLU A 222 0.97 -2.68 11.95
C GLU A 222 1.98 -1.64 12.43
N MET A 223 1.49 -0.72 13.26
CA MET A 223 2.30 0.37 13.80
C MET A 223 2.77 0.07 15.20
N TRP A 224 4.01 0.47 15.49
CA TRP A 224 4.66 0.21 16.76
C TRP A 224 5.31 1.48 17.31
N ARG A 225 5.08 1.74 18.60
CA ARG A 225 5.76 2.79 19.39
C ARG A 225 6.67 2.11 20.40
N GLY A 226 7.98 2.20 20.20
CA GLY A 226 8.96 1.63 21.14
C GLY A 226 8.76 0.13 21.42
N GLY A 227 8.34 -0.64 20.41
CA GLY A 227 8.06 -2.08 20.56
C GLY A 227 6.66 -2.43 21.09
N VAL A 228 5.81 -1.44 21.35
CA VAL A 228 4.40 -1.64 21.70
C VAL A 228 3.53 -1.38 20.47
N LYS A 229 2.68 -2.35 20.12
CA LYS A 229 1.75 -2.23 19.00
C LYS A 229 0.67 -1.18 19.31
N LEU A 230 0.42 -0.28 18.36
CA LEU A 230 -0.68 0.68 18.43
C LEU A 230 -2.01 -0.04 18.23
N VAL A 231 -3.04 0.43 18.95
CA VAL A 231 -4.40 -0.03 18.71
C VAL A 231 -4.88 0.44 17.32
N PRO A 232 -5.74 -0.32 16.61
CA PRO A 232 -6.12 -0.01 15.22
C PRO A 232 -6.63 1.42 15.00
N GLU A 233 -7.47 1.92 15.91
CA GLU A 233 -8.01 3.28 15.83
C GLU A 233 -6.92 4.36 15.94
N GLU A 234 -5.90 4.14 16.78
CA GLU A 234 -4.78 5.06 16.94
C GLU A 234 -3.85 5.01 15.73
N ALA A 235 -3.52 3.81 15.26
CA ALA A 235 -2.73 3.62 14.04
C ALA A 235 -3.39 4.30 12.83
N GLN A 236 -4.72 4.20 12.73
CA GLN A 236 -5.48 4.87 11.67
C GLN A 236 -5.37 6.41 11.77
N ARG A 237 -5.51 6.99 12.97
CA ARG A 237 -5.33 8.44 13.17
C ARG A 237 -3.92 8.89 12.80
N VAL A 238 -2.91 8.10 13.14
CA VAL A 238 -1.50 8.39 12.78
C VAL A 238 -1.31 8.41 11.26
N LEU A 239 -1.86 7.41 10.57
CA LEU A 239 -1.81 7.30 9.11
C LEU A 239 -2.50 8.48 8.41
N ASP A 240 -3.69 8.83 8.87
CA ASP A 240 -4.47 9.90 8.25
C ASP A 240 -3.71 11.23 8.36
N LYS A 241 -3.14 11.54 9.52
CA LYS A 241 -2.29 12.73 9.71
C LYS A 241 -1.04 12.71 8.85
N ALA A 242 -0.38 11.55 8.76
CA ALA A 242 0.84 11.44 7.97
C ALA A 242 0.58 11.66 6.47
N ARG A 243 -0.57 11.20 5.98
CA ARG A 243 -1.01 11.43 4.60
C ARG A 243 -1.43 12.88 4.37
N GLU A 244 -2.19 13.47 5.28
CA GLU A 244 -2.56 14.89 5.20
C GLU A 244 -1.32 15.80 5.15
N SER A 245 -0.28 15.48 5.92
CA SER A 245 1.01 16.18 5.86
C SER A 245 1.71 16.00 4.51
N ALA A 246 1.76 14.77 3.99
CA ALA A 246 2.40 14.44 2.72
C ALA A 246 1.68 15.05 1.50
N GLU A 247 0.35 15.09 1.50
CA GLU A 247 -0.47 15.68 0.43
C GLU A 247 -0.48 17.22 0.47
N GLY A 248 0.17 17.84 1.47
CA GLY A 248 0.23 19.29 1.61
C GLY A 248 -1.11 19.87 2.03
N GLY A 249 -1.74 19.23 3.02
CA GLY A 249 -3.02 19.62 3.60
C GLY A 249 -3.07 21.09 4.03
N VAL A 250 -4.26 21.50 4.46
CA VAL A 250 -4.55 22.93 4.72
C VAL A 250 -3.69 23.51 5.85
N TRP A 251 -3.26 22.69 6.82
CA TRP A 251 -2.50 23.11 7.98
C TRP A 251 -1.05 22.62 7.93
N VAL A 252 -0.10 23.53 8.08
CA VAL A 252 1.33 23.21 8.14
C VAL A 252 1.94 23.74 9.43
N ALA A 253 2.78 22.93 10.07
CA ALA A 253 3.46 23.30 11.30
C ALA A 253 4.70 24.15 11.02
N PHE A 254 4.83 25.24 11.76
CA PHE A 254 5.97 26.15 11.78
C PHE A 254 6.47 26.30 13.22
N LYS A 255 7.70 26.80 13.38
CA LYS A 255 8.27 27.11 14.69
C LYS A 255 8.64 28.59 14.73
N ASP A 256 8.27 29.26 15.82
CA ASP A 256 8.70 30.62 16.08
C ASP A 256 10.16 30.66 16.56
N ASP A 257 10.68 31.87 16.79
CA ASP A 257 12.04 32.10 17.28
C ASP A 257 12.29 31.49 18.67
N GLN A 258 11.23 31.23 19.44
CA GLN A 258 11.26 30.60 20.76
C GLN A 258 11.09 29.08 20.69
N SER A 259 11.02 28.50 19.49
CA SER A 259 10.77 27.07 19.22
C SER A 259 9.35 26.59 19.56
N ASN A 260 8.41 27.49 19.82
CA ASN A 260 7.01 27.10 19.99
C ASN A 260 6.45 26.70 18.63
N THR A 261 5.71 25.60 18.61
CA THR A 261 5.06 25.13 17.39
C THR A 261 3.76 25.90 17.19
N TYR A 262 3.57 26.46 16.01
CA TYR A 262 2.31 27.06 15.58
C TYR A 262 1.94 26.51 14.21
N TRP A 263 0.65 26.42 13.91
CA TRP A 263 0.14 25.89 12.67
C TRP A 263 -0.42 27.03 11.82
N TYR A 264 -0.08 27.05 10.53
CA TYR A 264 -0.60 28.00 9.56
C TYR A 264 -1.58 27.30 8.64
N ASN A 265 -2.78 27.87 8.50
CA ASN A 265 -3.80 27.43 7.55
C ASN A 265 -3.58 28.14 6.21
N PHE A 266 -3.23 27.40 5.15
CA PHE A 266 -2.98 27.95 3.82
C PHE A 266 -4.26 28.37 3.06
N GLN A 267 -5.42 27.84 3.44
CA GLN A 267 -6.71 28.17 2.82
C GLN A 267 -7.31 29.45 3.40
N ASP A 268 -7.39 29.51 4.73
CA ASP A 268 -8.03 30.58 5.50
C ASP A 268 -7.04 31.66 5.96
N LYS A 269 -5.73 31.45 5.76
CA LYS A 269 -4.64 32.40 6.03
C LYS A 269 -4.56 32.90 7.48
N PHE A 270 -4.83 32.03 8.45
CA PHE A 270 -4.65 32.33 9.87
C PHE A 270 -3.77 31.30 10.58
N THR A 271 -3.31 31.63 11.78
CA THR A 271 -2.44 30.78 12.60
C THR A 271 -3.13 30.33 13.89
N THR A 272 -2.75 29.16 14.38
CA THR A 272 -3.16 28.64 15.70
C THR A 272 -1.95 28.08 16.44
N THR A 273 -1.94 28.15 17.76
CA THR A 273 -0.94 27.49 18.64
C THR A 273 -1.46 26.18 19.21
N VAL A 274 -2.73 25.86 18.97
CA VAL A 274 -3.33 24.57 19.29
C VAL A 274 -3.26 23.71 18.04
N ASN A 275 -2.71 22.51 18.15
CA ASN A 275 -2.59 21.59 17.03
C ASN A 275 -3.99 21.32 16.42
N PRO A 276 -4.26 21.76 15.18
CA PRO A 276 -5.56 21.61 14.53
C PRO A 276 -5.91 20.14 14.28
N TYR A 277 -4.90 19.26 14.27
CA TYR A 277 -5.06 17.81 14.18
C TYR A 277 -5.17 17.11 15.55
N ALA A 278 -5.01 17.81 16.67
CA ALA A 278 -5.11 17.19 18.00
C ALA A 278 -6.55 17.10 18.53
N SER A 279 -7.50 17.73 17.86
CA SER A 279 -8.92 17.68 18.20
C SER A 279 -9.77 17.50 16.95
N ALA A 280 -9.78 16.26 16.46
CA ALA A 280 -10.82 15.64 15.64
C ALA A 280 -10.74 14.12 15.85
#